data_AF-A0A3D6ETP6-F1
#
_entry.id   AF-A0A3D6ETP6-F1
#
_cell.length_a   1.000
_cell.length_b   1.000
_cell.length_c   1.000
_cell.angle_alpha   90.00
_cell.angle_beta   90.00
_cell.angle_gamma   90.00
#
_symmetry.space_group_name_H-M   'P 1'
#
loop_
_entity.id
_entity.type
_entity.pdbx_description
1 polymer ?
#
loop_
_entity_poly.entity_id
_entity_poly.type
_entity_poly.pdbx_seq_one_letter_code
_entity_poly.pdbx_strand_id
1 'polypeptide(L)'
;MNLTKILTGVLLILSLYLAWLLYRSVQGTIEERESISTTEAAVIEKLKFIREAQIVYQSVNKRYTANWDSLANFIRNGQVPIIQRREEIKQLAYGQEEVTVIIDTLGFVSARDKIFKKSYTVGASEDGIFMGFKVKEGDRVVKSQRTYQIKVGEKVNEPQLVDQGVVTKLEDVKVGDALKKGQPLITLSDDVFDANIDLATLGNVPGNEGGKFEVFVGVVERGGLKVQVIEVKDPKPVNPSRKESNEAKNRKPLHFGSRLDVSTSGNWE
;
A
#
# COMPACT_ATOMS: atom_id res chain seq x y z
N MET A 1 -37.01 28.22 -55.04
CA MET A 1 -36.60 27.10 -54.16
C MET A 1 -37.77 26.84 -53.22
N ASN A 2 -38.38 25.65 -53.25
CA ASN A 2 -39.59 25.39 -52.48
C ASN A 2 -39.30 25.53 -50.97
N LEU A 3 -40.19 26.21 -50.24
CA LEU A 3 -40.09 26.51 -48.81
C LEU A 3 -39.75 25.27 -47.97
N THR A 4 -40.30 24.12 -48.38
CA THR A 4 -40.04 22.80 -47.78
C THR A 4 -38.57 22.39 -47.86
N LYS A 5 -37.85 22.65 -48.96
CA LYS A 5 -36.43 22.30 -49.10
C LYS A 5 -35.51 23.17 -48.24
N ILE A 6 -35.86 24.44 -48.07
CA ILE A 6 -35.15 25.36 -47.16
C ILE A 6 -35.35 24.91 -45.71
N LEU A 7 -36.59 24.60 -45.34
CA LEU A 7 -36.93 24.10 -44.00
C LEU A 7 -36.17 22.80 -43.69
N THR A 8 -36.15 21.83 -44.60
CA THR A 8 -35.39 20.57 -44.42
C THR A 8 -33.89 20.83 -44.27
N GLY A 9 -33.30 21.72 -45.07
CA GLY A 9 -31.88 22.06 -44.96
C GLY A 9 -31.52 22.71 -43.62
N VAL A 10 -32.33 23.67 -43.16
CA VAL A 10 -32.14 24.33 -41.85
C VAL A 10 -32.33 23.34 -40.71
N LEU A 11 -33.35 22.48 -40.77
CA LEU A 11 -33.61 21.48 -39.75
C LEU A 11 -32.48 20.43 -39.68
N LEU A 12 -31.88 20.08 -40.83
CA LEU A 12 -30.74 19.17 -40.90
C LEU A 12 -29.49 19.79 -40.29
N ILE A 13 -29.18 21.05 -40.59
CA ILE A 13 -28.06 21.78 -39.98
C ILE A 13 -28.28 21.91 -38.46
N LEU A 14 -29.50 22.24 -38.03
CA LEU A 14 -29.85 22.32 -36.61
C LEU A 14 -29.72 20.96 -35.92
N SER A 15 -30.14 19.88 -36.58
CA SER A 15 -30.00 18.51 -36.07
C SER A 15 -28.54 18.11 -35.90
N LEU A 16 -27.67 18.41 -36.87
CA LEU A 16 -26.23 18.16 -36.78
C LEU A 16 -25.57 18.98 -35.67
N TYR A 17 -25.98 20.25 -35.51
CA TYR A 17 -25.49 21.11 -34.43
C TYR A 17 -25.89 20.57 -33.05
N LEU A 18 -27.14 20.15 -32.88
CA LEU A 18 -27.61 19.52 -31.63
C LEU A 18 -26.90 18.19 -31.36
N ALA A 19 -26.65 17.37 -32.39
CA ALA A 19 -25.89 16.13 -32.26
C ALA A 19 -24.44 16.39 -31.80
N TRP A 20 -23.79 17.42 -32.35
CA TRP A 20 -22.45 17.84 -31.91
C TRP A 20 -22.45 18.35 -30.46
N LEU A 21 -23.47 19.13 -30.06
CA LEU A 21 -23.59 19.63 -28.68
C LEU A 21 -23.78 18.48 -27.69
N LEU A 22 -24.64 17.51 -28.01
CA LEU A 22 -24.84 16.32 -27.18
C LEU A 22 -23.56 15.48 -27.08
N TYR A 23 -22.87 15.26 -28.20
CA TYR A 23 -21.61 14.54 -28.21
C TYR A 23 -20.56 15.22 -27.32
N ARG A 24 -20.36 16.55 -27.48
CA ARG A 24 -19.43 17.33 -26.66
C ARG A 24 -19.80 17.33 -25.18
N SER A 25 -21.09 17.41 -24.86
CA SER A 25 -21.58 17.39 -23.48
C SER A 25 -21.32 16.05 -22.80
N VAL A 26 -21.53 14.93 -23.49
CA VAL A 26 -21.31 13.60 -22.92
C VAL A 26 -19.81 13.30 -22.79
N GLN A 27 -19.05 13.52 -23.87
CA GLN A 27 -17.61 13.27 -23.93
C GLN A 27 -16.86 14.06 -22.84
N GLY A 28 -17.17 15.35 -22.66
CA GLY A 28 -16.50 16.19 -21.65
C GLY A 28 -16.70 15.68 -20.23
N THR A 29 -17.89 15.18 -19.89
CA THR A 29 -18.15 14.61 -18.55
C THR A 29 -17.44 13.27 -18.31
N ILE A 30 -17.15 12.50 -19.36
CA ILE A 30 -16.43 11.23 -19.26
C ILE A 30 -14.94 11.51 -19.04
N GLU A 31 -14.36 12.39 -19.84
CA GLU A 31 -12.94 12.80 -19.74
C GLU A 31 -12.63 13.43 -18.37
N GLU A 32 -13.53 14.27 -17.86
CA GLU A 32 -13.38 14.86 -16.52
C GLU A 32 -13.39 13.77 -15.43
N ARG A 33 -14.33 12.82 -15.48
CA ARG A 33 -14.39 11.71 -14.51
C ARG A 33 -13.16 10.81 -14.57
N GLU A 34 -12.66 10.53 -15.76
CA GLU A 34 -11.44 9.74 -15.96
C GLU A 34 -10.23 10.47 -15.38
N SER A 35 -10.06 11.76 -15.70
CA SER A 35 -8.96 12.58 -15.17
C SER A 35 -8.97 12.70 -13.64
N ILE A 36 -10.16 12.85 -13.04
CA ILE A 36 -10.36 12.86 -11.58
C ILE A 36 -9.97 11.51 -11.00
N SER A 37 -10.43 10.41 -11.59
CA SER A 37 -10.11 9.05 -11.14
C SER A 37 -8.61 8.77 -11.17
N THR A 38 -7.92 9.12 -12.26
CA THR A 38 -6.46 8.97 -12.39
C THR A 38 -5.71 9.83 -11.37
N THR A 39 -6.13 11.08 -11.20
CA THR A 39 -5.53 11.99 -10.22
C THR A 39 -5.74 11.47 -8.79
N GLU A 40 -6.95 11.02 -8.48
CA GLU A 40 -7.31 10.45 -7.18
C GLU A 40 -6.50 9.19 -6.88
N ALA A 41 -6.32 8.30 -7.87
CA ALA A 41 -5.44 7.14 -7.74
C ALA A 41 -3.98 7.55 -7.44
N ALA A 42 -3.47 8.59 -8.11
CA ALA A 42 -2.13 9.12 -7.84
C ALA A 42 -2.01 9.73 -6.43
N VAL A 43 -3.04 10.43 -5.96
CA VAL A 43 -3.12 10.95 -4.58
C VAL A 43 -3.11 9.80 -3.58
N ILE A 44 -3.90 8.75 -3.80
CA ILE A 44 -3.96 7.56 -2.94
C ILE A 44 -2.60 6.86 -2.88
N GLU A 45 -1.96 6.60 -4.02
CA GLU A 45 -0.63 5.96 -4.05
C GLU A 45 0.42 6.79 -3.31
N LYS A 46 0.38 8.12 -3.46
CA LYS A 46 1.27 9.01 -2.73
C LYS A 46 0.99 9.02 -1.23
N LEU A 47 -0.28 8.99 -0.81
CA LEU A 47 -0.66 8.89 0.59
C LEU A 47 -0.25 7.54 1.21
N LYS A 48 -0.40 6.42 0.48
CA LYS A 48 0.12 5.11 0.89
C LYS A 48 1.63 5.14 1.09
N PHE A 49 2.36 5.73 0.14
CA PHE A 49 3.82 5.87 0.25
C PHE A 49 4.22 6.68 1.50
N ILE A 50 3.60 7.85 1.71
CA ILE A 50 3.86 8.70 2.87
C ILE A 50 3.53 7.96 4.17
N ARG A 51 2.43 7.19 4.19
CA ARG A 51 2.05 6.36 5.33
C ARG A 51 3.14 5.35 5.68
N GLU A 52 3.60 4.56 4.72
CA GLU A 52 4.65 3.56 4.97
C GLU A 52 5.95 4.24 5.43
N ALA A 53 6.33 5.36 4.81
CA ALA A 53 7.49 6.13 5.22
C ALA A 53 7.39 6.64 6.66
N GLN A 54 6.22 7.11 7.08
CA GLN A 54 5.96 7.58 8.44
C GLN A 54 5.97 6.44 9.47
N ILE A 55 5.43 5.26 9.13
CA ILE A 55 5.47 4.07 9.98
C ILE A 55 6.92 3.64 10.21
N VAL A 56 7.71 3.56 9.14
CA VAL A 56 9.13 3.19 9.24
C VAL A 56 9.90 4.26 10.03
N TYR A 57 9.64 5.55 9.80
CA TYR A 57 10.23 6.66 10.56
C TYR A 57 9.90 6.56 12.06
N GLN A 58 8.64 6.27 12.40
CA GLN A 58 8.18 6.10 13.78
C GLN A 58 8.81 4.87 14.44
N SER A 59 9.03 3.77 13.72
CA SER A 59 9.65 2.56 14.29
C SER A 59 11.05 2.84 14.86
N VAL A 60 11.81 3.71 14.19
CA VAL A 60 13.17 4.13 14.55
C VAL A 60 13.16 5.28 15.55
N ASN A 61 12.43 6.36 15.24
CA ASN A 61 12.48 7.61 16.01
C ASN A 61 11.47 7.68 17.17
N LYS A 62 10.60 6.67 17.31
CA LYS A 62 9.48 6.59 18.29
C LYS A 62 8.47 7.74 18.19
N ARG A 63 8.49 8.49 17.08
CA ARG A 63 7.59 9.61 16.78
C ARG A 63 7.39 9.75 15.28
N TYR A 64 6.25 10.32 14.88
CA TYR A 64 6.05 10.76 13.50
C TYR A 64 6.71 12.13 13.24
N THR A 65 6.84 12.51 11.97
CA THR A 65 7.35 13.82 11.57
C THR A 65 6.31 14.61 10.79
N ALA A 66 6.10 15.88 11.16
CA ALA A 66 5.31 16.82 10.35
C ALA A 66 6.16 17.52 9.26
N ASN A 67 7.49 17.40 9.33
CA ASN A 67 8.41 18.04 8.40
C ASN A 67 8.76 17.09 7.25
N TRP A 68 8.46 17.53 6.01
CA TRP A 68 8.76 16.83 4.77
C TRP A 68 10.26 16.65 4.52
N ASP A 69 11.10 17.63 4.88
CA ASP A 69 12.55 17.54 4.67
C ASP A 69 13.17 16.47 5.56
N SER A 70 12.70 16.37 6.81
CA SER A 70 13.12 15.32 7.74
C SER A 70 12.72 13.94 7.25
N LEU A 71 11.49 13.80 6.72
CA LEU A 71 11.02 12.55 6.14
C LEU A 71 11.82 12.17 4.88
N ALA A 72 12.03 13.13 3.98
CA ALA A 72 12.82 12.92 2.76
C ALA A 72 14.27 12.55 3.07
N ASN A 73 14.91 13.19 4.06
CA ASN A 73 16.25 12.85 4.50
C ASN A 73 16.30 11.43 5.09
N PHE A 74 15.33 11.06 5.91
CA PHE A 74 15.23 9.69 6.43
C PHE A 74 15.07 8.65 5.31
N ILE A 75 14.27 8.92 4.28
CA ILE A 75 14.14 8.00 3.15
C ILE A 75 15.47 7.84 2.39
N ARG A 76 16.24 8.93 2.22
CA ARG A 76 17.52 8.89 1.48
C ARG A 76 18.64 8.21 2.26
N ASN A 77 18.80 8.56 3.53
CA ASN A 77 20.00 8.26 4.31
C ASN A 77 19.73 7.43 5.57
N GLY A 78 18.46 7.21 5.91
CA GLY A 78 18.07 6.52 7.12
C GLY A 78 18.39 5.03 7.08
N GLN A 79 18.62 4.48 8.27
CA GLN A 79 18.78 3.04 8.49
C GLN A 79 17.74 2.58 9.50
N VAL A 80 17.28 1.35 9.31
CA VAL A 80 16.26 0.70 10.14
C VAL A 80 16.90 -0.53 10.77
N PRO A 81 16.90 -0.65 12.10
CA PRO A 81 17.40 -1.84 12.77
C PRO A 81 16.45 -3.02 12.54
N ILE A 82 17.01 -4.17 12.20
CA ILE A 82 16.30 -5.44 12.17
C ILE A 82 16.28 -5.97 13.60
N ILE A 83 15.15 -5.80 14.29
CA ILE A 83 15.01 -6.20 15.68
C ILE A 83 14.45 -7.63 15.80
N GLN A 84 14.96 -8.40 16.76
CA GLN A 84 14.41 -9.69 17.16
C GLN A 84 14.00 -9.61 18.63
N ARG A 85 12.73 -9.89 18.91
CA ARG A 85 12.21 -10.00 20.28
C ARG A 85 12.12 -11.48 20.64
N ARG A 86 12.74 -11.86 21.76
CA ARG A 86 12.59 -13.18 22.39
C ARG A 86 12.15 -13.01 23.84
N GLU A 87 11.35 -13.94 24.32
CA GLU A 87 10.85 -13.95 25.69
C GLU A 87 11.37 -15.20 26.38
N GLU A 88 12.03 -15.02 27.52
CA GLU A 88 12.44 -16.12 28.38
C GLU A 88 11.50 -16.14 29.59
N ILE A 89 10.74 -17.22 29.72
CA ILE A 89 9.82 -17.44 30.83
C ILE A 89 10.53 -18.31 31.87
N LYS A 90 10.73 -17.79 33.07
CA LYS A 90 11.22 -18.54 34.22
C LYS A 90 10.10 -18.73 35.23
N GLN A 91 9.84 -19.97 35.63
CA GLN A 91 8.91 -20.28 36.71
C GLN A 91 9.59 -20.04 38.06
N LEU A 92 8.99 -19.16 38.88
CA LEU A 92 9.38 -18.87 40.24
C LEU A 92 8.54 -19.67 41.25
N ALA A 93 8.94 -19.64 42.52
CA ALA A 93 8.20 -20.26 43.61
C ALA A 93 6.77 -19.70 43.70
N TYR A 94 5.83 -20.53 44.16
CA TYR A 94 4.39 -20.21 44.28
C TYR A 94 3.67 -19.96 42.94
N GLY A 95 4.18 -20.50 41.83
CA GLY A 95 3.51 -20.40 40.52
C GLY A 95 3.59 -19.01 39.89
N GLN A 96 4.53 -18.18 40.32
CA GLN A 96 4.82 -16.90 39.67
C GLN A 96 5.66 -17.13 38.41
N GLU A 97 5.43 -16.35 37.35
CA GLU A 97 6.22 -16.39 36.12
C GLU A 97 6.99 -15.09 35.96
N GLU A 98 8.31 -15.18 35.78
CA GLU A 98 9.15 -14.07 35.39
C GLU A 98 9.36 -14.12 33.87
N VAL A 99 8.82 -13.13 33.16
CA VAL A 99 8.99 -13.00 31.70
C VAL A 99 10.05 -11.95 31.42
N THR A 100 11.24 -12.38 31.01
CA THR A 100 12.30 -11.48 30.56
C THR A 100 12.22 -11.30 29.05
N VAL A 101 11.93 -10.07 28.61
CA VAL A 101 11.89 -9.72 27.18
C VAL A 101 13.26 -9.22 26.76
N ILE A 102 13.92 -9.97 25.89
CA ILE A 102 15.22 -9.58 25.31
C ILE A 102 14.98 -9.11 23.88
N ILE A 103 15.41 -7.88 23.60
CA ILE A 103 15.36 -7.28 22.27
C ILE A 103 16.78 -7.19 21.74
N ASP A 104 17.04 -7.89 20.64
CA ASP A 104 18.33 -7.94 19.97
C ASP A 104 18.27 -7.23 18.62
N THR A 105 19.40 -6.67 18.17
CA THR A 105 19.50 -6.01 16.86
C THR A 105 20.36 -6.86 15.94
N LEU A 106 19.73 -7.54 14.97
CA LEU A 106 20.37 -8.47 14.05
C LEU A 106 21.15 -7.80 12.92
N GLY A 107 20.90 -6.51 12.67
CA GLY A 107 21.56 -5.74 11.62
C GLY A 107 20.79 -4.48 11.26
N PHE A 108 21.22 -3.83 10.18
CA PHE A 108 20.59 -2.63 9.65
C PHE A 108 20.26 -2.81 8.18
N VAL A 109 19.09 -2.29 7.78
CA VAL A 109 18.67 -2.18 6.38
C VAL A 109 18.41 -0.71 6.06
N SER A 110 18.55 -0.30 4.80
CA SER A 110 18.24 1.07 4.41
C SER A 110 16.75 1.35 4.59
N ALA A 111 16.40 2.57 5.04
CA ALA A 111 15.01 2.98 5.16
C ALA A 111 14.30 2.92 3.80
N ARG A 112 15.00 3.27 2.72
CA ARG A 112 14.51 3.15 1.35
C ARG A 112 14.11 1.72 1.02
N ASP A 113 14.98 0.74 1.18
CA ASP A 113 14.63 -0.65 0.86
C ASP A 113 13.45 -1.12 1.71
N LYS A 114 13.40 -0.75 2.99
CA LYS A 114 12.31 -1.13 3.89
C LYS A 114 10.95 -0.55 3.49
N ILE A 115 10.92 0.65 2.91
CA ILE A 115 9.68 1.33 2.48
C ILE A 115 9.26 0.85 1.09
N PHE A 116 10.21 0.71 0.16
CA PHE A 116 9.92 0.45 -1.25
C PHE A 116 9.71 -1.04 -1.53
N LYS A 117 10.36 -1.92 -0.77
CA LYS A 117 10.30 -3.37 -0.95
C LYS A 117 9.48 -4.02 0.12
N LYS A 118 8.52 -4.84 -0.29
CA LYS A 118 7.76 -5.70 0.61
C LYS A 118 8.17 -7.15 0.40
N SER A 119 8.59 -7.77 1.50
CA SER A 119 8.95 -9.19 1.52
C SER A 119 7.72 -10.02 1.86
N TYR A 120 7.46 -11.04 1.05
CA TYR A 120 6.39 -12.01 1.27
C TYR A 120 6.99 -13.40 1.45
N THR A 121 6.53 -14.12 2.47
CA THR A 121 6.94 -15.50 2.69
C THR A 121 5.83 -16.42 2.22
N VAL A 122 6.12 -17.20 1.17
CA VAL A 122 5.23 -18.23 0.66
C VAL A 122 5.49 -19.50 1.45
N GLY A 123 4.51 -19.90 2.23
CA GLY A 123 4.54 -21.16 2.97
C GLY A 123 3.93 -22.33 2.20
N ALA A 124 4.20 -23.53 2.68
CA ALA A 124 3.49 -24.74 2.27
C ALA A 124 1.99 -24.58 2.55
N SER A 125 1.14 -24.88 1.56
CA SER A 125 -0.31 -24.70 1.68
C SER A 125 -0.94 -25.72 2.63
N GLU A 126 -0.36 -26.91 2.69
CA GLU A 126 -0.88 -28.10 3.37
C GLU A 126 0.28 -28.96 3.91
N ASP A 127 -0.06 -29.92 4.77
CA ASP A 127 0.87 -30.98 5.19
C ASP A 127 1.00 -32.00 4.05
N GLY A 128 2.23 -32.35 3.66
CA GLY A 128 2.43 -33.24 2.53
C GLY A 128 3.89 -33.50 2.21
N ILE A 129 4.15 -34.08 1.04
CA ILE A 129 5.50 -34.37 0.55
C ILE A 129 5.86 -33.34 -0.52
N PHE A 130 7.00 -32.67 -0.36
CA PHE A 130 7.50 -31.73 -1.36
C PHE A 130 7.88 -32.45 -2.64
N MET A 131 7.33 -32.00 -3.78
CA MET A 131 7.57 -32.61 -5.09
C MET A 131 8.49 -31.77 -5.97
N GLY A 132 8.81 -30.53 -5.58
CA GLY A 132 9.80 -29.67 -6.25
C GLY A 132 9.35 -28.23 -6.46
N PHE A 133 10.34 -27.34 -6.66
CA PHE A 133 10.12 -25.96 -7.10
C PHE A 133 10.00 -25.90 -8.62
N LYS A 134 9.10 -25.04 -9.11
CA LYS A 134 8.92 -24.70 -10.53
C LYS A 134 9.54 -23.34 -10.89
N VAL A 135 10.24 -22.73 -9.94
CA VAL A 135 10.86 -21.41 -10.04
C VAL A 135 12.27 -21.47 -9.47
N LYS A 136 13.11 -20.51 -9.87
CA LYS A 136 14.48 -20.34 -9.41
C LYS A 136 14.63 -18.99 -8.71
N GLU A 137 15.70 -18.84 -7.94
CA GLU A 137 16.07 -17.54 -7.39
C GLU A 137 16.35 -16.55 -8.53
N GLY A 138 15.78 -15.35 -8.42
CA GLY A 138 15.79 -14.32 -9.46
C GLY A 138 14.58 -14.32 -10.41
N ASP A 139 13.75 -15.37 -10.40
CA ASP A 139 12.58 -15.40 -11.28
C ASP A 139 11.50 -14.41 -10.80
N ARG A 140 10.87 -13.71 -11.74
CA ARG A 140 9.70 -12.88 -11.47
C ARG A 140 8.44 -13.73 -11.53
N VAL A 141 7.67 -13.73 -10.45
CA VAL A 141 6.42 -14.47 -10.31
C VAL A 141 5.23 -13.53 -10.13
N VAL A 142 4.08 -13.93 -10.66
CA VAL A 142 2.81 -13.17 -10.59
C VAL A 142 1.77 -13.91 -9.76
N LYS A 143 0.71 -13.20 -9.35
CA LYS A 143 -0.43 -13.79 -8.66
C LYS A 143 -1.03 -14.94 -9.45
N SER A 144 -1.49 -15.97 -8.75
CA SER A 144 -2.02 -17.22 -9.27
C SER A 144 -1.04 -18.10 -10.05
N GLN A 145 0.23 -17.71 -10.17
CA GLN A 145 1.27 -18.58 -10.72
C GLN A 145 1.54 -19.75 -9.77
N ARG A 146 1.92 -20.91 -10.33
CA ARG A 146 2.19 -22.13 -9.58
C ARG A 146 3.70 -22.29 -9.41
N THR A 147 4.19 -22.12 -8.18
CA THR A 147 5.63 -22.02 -7.88
C THR A 147 6.24 -23.29 -7.31
N TYR A 148 5.43 -24.18 -6.73
CA TYR A 148 5.88 -25.48 -6.24
C TYR A 148 4.79 -26.56 -6.35
N GLN A 149 5.21 -27.82 -6.22
CA GLN A 149 4.35 -28.98 -6.16
C GLN A 149 4.41 -29.62 -4.77
N ILE A 150 3.26 -30.05 -4.27
CA ILE A 150 3.13 -30.80 -3.01
C ILE A 150 2.22 -32.00 -3.22
N LYS A 151 2.60 -33.16 -2.69
CA LYS A 151 1.78 -34.36 -2.68
C LYS A 151 1.08 -34.51 -1.34
N VAL A 152 -0.25 -34.46 -1.34
CA VAL A 152 -1.09 -34.61 -0.15
C VAL A 152 -1.84 -35.94 -0.28
N GLY A 153 -1.47 -36.92 0.54
CA GLY A 153 -1.91 -38.30 0.38
C GLY A 153 -1.44 -38.88 -0.96
N GLU A 154 -2.37 -39.20 -1.86
CA GLU A 154 -2.07 -39.71 -3.20
C GLU A 154 -2.13 -38.64 -4.30
N LYS A 155 -2.65 -37.43 -4.00
CA LYS A 155 -2.87 -36.38 -5.00
C LYS A 155 -1.71 -35.39 -5.02
N VAL A 156 -1.27 -35.01 -6.22
CA VAL A 156 -0.29 -33.93 -6.44
C VAL A 156 -1.05 -32.63 -6.67
N ASN A 157 -0.81 -31.66 -5.79
CA ASN A 157 -1.39 -30.33 -5.83
C ASN A 157 -0.32 -29.30 -6.23
N GLU A 158 -0.75 -28.26 -6.92
CA GLU A 158 0.07 -27.10 -7.27
C GLU A 158 -0.60 -25.82 -6.75
N PRO A 159 -0.24 -25.37 -5.54
CA PRO A 159 -0.85 -24.19 -4.94
C PRO A 159 -0.63 -22.94 -5.79
N GLN A 160 -1.65 -22.08 -5.84
CA GLN A 160 -1.59 -20.79 -6.50
C GLN A 160 -0.97 -19.75 -5.57
N LEU A 161 -0.06 -18.95 -6.12
CA LEU A 161 0.55 -17.85 -5.41
C LEU A 161 -0.47 -16.73 -5.11
N VAL A 162 -0.46 -16.22 -3.88
CA VAL A 162 -1.34 -15.11 -3.46
C VAL A 162 -0.71 -13.76 -3.76
N ASP A 163 0.60 -13.66 -3.57
CA ASP A 163 1.40 -12.46 -3.78
C ASP A 163 2.18 -12.53 -5.10
N GLN A 164 2.84 -11.45 -5.47
CA GLN A 164 3.72 -11.38 -6.65
C GLN A 164 5.07 -10.82 -6.21
N GLY A 165 6.09 -10.96 -7.05
CA GLY A 165 7.41 -10.38 -6.80
C GLY A 165 8.54 -11.15 -7.47
N VAL A 166 9.77 -10.84 -7.10
CA VAL A 166 10.97 -11.58 -7.50
C VAL A 166 11.32 -12.58 -6.41
N VAL A 167 11.63 -13.82 -6.80
CA VAL A 167 12.10 -14.85 -5.87
C VAL A 167 13.48 -14.47 -5.36
N THR A 168 13.59 -14.19 -4.06
CA THR A 168 14.84 -13.78 -3.41
C THR A 168 15.53 -14.91 -2.66
N LYS A 169 14.76 -15.90 -2.18
CA LYS A 169 15.28 -17.04 -1.46
C LYS A 169 14.38 -18.24 -1.67
N LEU A 170 14.98 -19.40 -1.92
CA LEU A 170 14.33 -20.70 -1.79
C LEU A 170 14.87 -21.41 -0.55
N GLU A 171 14.00 -21.97 0.28
CA GLU A 171 14.45 -22.79 1.41
C GLU A 171 15.06 -24.11 0.91
N ASP A 172 16.05 -24.62 1.64
CA ASP A 172 16.76 -25.87 1.32
C ASP A 172 15.87 -27.09 1.63
N VAL A 173 14.89 -27.32 0.75
CA VAL A 173 13.94 -28.44 0.82
C VAL A 173 14.15 -29.34 -0.40
N LYS A 174 14.32 -30.65 -0.17
CA LYS A 174 14.53 -31.65 -1.21
C LYS A 174 13.24 -32.34 -1.56
N VAL A 175 13.15 -32.80 -2.81
CA VAL A 175 12.03 -33.62 -3.27
C VAL A 175 11.95 -34.88 -2.40
N GLY A 176 10.78 -35.13 -1.80
CA GLY A 176 10.56 -36.21 -0.84
C GLY A 176 10.49 -35.75 0.62
N ASP A 177 10.87 -34.52 0.94
CA ASP A 177 10.80 -34.00 2.31
C ASP A 177 9.35 -33.76 2.75
N ALA A 178 9.06 -34.05 4.02
CA ALA A 178 7.77 -33.77 4.62
C ALA A 178 7.63 -32.26 4.92
N LEU A 179 6.59 -31.65 4.36
CA LEU A 179 6.21 -30.27 4.61
C LEU A 179 5.11 -30.18 5.65
N LYS A 180 5.22 -29.17 6.51
CA LYS A 180 4.13 -28.74 7.40
C LYS A 180 3.44 -27.52 6.83
N LYS A 181 2.12 -27.45 6.94
CA LYS A 181 1.32 -26.29 6.56
C LYS A 181 1.88 -25.02 7.22
N GLY A 182 2.14 -24.01 6.39
CA GLY A 182 2.72 -22.74 6.81
C GLY A 182 4.24 -22.75 6.94
N GLN A 183 4.93 -23.88 6.74
CA GLN A 183 6.38 -23.92 6.68
C GLN A 183 6.88 -23.01 5.54
N PRO A 184 7.80 -22.07 5.79
CA PRO A 184 8.30 -21.17 4.75
C PRO A 184 9.01 -21.97 3.66
N LEU A 185 8.77 -21.61 2.40
CA LEU A 185 9.38 -22.25 1.23
C LEU A 185 10.08 -21.24 0.33
N ILE A 186 9.41 -20.13 0.04
CA ILE A 186 9.89 -19.13 -0.92
C ILE A 186 9.77 -17.75 -0.27
N THR A 187 10.82 -16.95 -0.36
CA THR A 187 10.76 -15.52 -0.02
C THR A 187 10.71 -14.71 -1.30
N LEU A 188 9.66 -13.91 -1.45
CA LEU A 188 9.48 -12.98 -2.55
C LEU A 188 9.78 -11.56 -2.08
N SER A 189 10.29 -10.73 -2.99
CA SER A 189 10.38 -9.28 -2.82
C SER A 189 9.60 -8.60 -3.94
N ASP A 190 8.65 -7.74 -3.59
CA ASP A 190 7.91 -6.90 -4.54
C ASP A 190 8.27 -5.44 -4.31
N ASP A 191 8.51 -4.71 -5.41
CA ASP A 191 8.69 -3.26 -5.36
C ASP A 191 7.29 -2.63 -5.39
N VAL A 192 6.82 -2.18 -4.23
CA VAL A 192 5.45 -1.68 -4.04
C VAL A 192 5.30 -0.22 -4.45
N PHE A 193 6.43 0.50 -4.51
CA PHE A 193 6.48 1.91 -4.87
C PHE A 193 7.53 2.16 -5.95
N ASP A 194 7.30 3.17 -6.79
CA ASP A 194 8.25 3.55 -7.83
C ASP A 194 9.58 3.98 -7.21
N ALA A 195 10.66 3.24 -7.51
CA ALA A 195 12.00 3.53 -7.01
C ALA A 195 12.49 4.94 -7.36
N ASN A 196 11.94 5.60 -8.38
CA ASN A 196 12.34 6.93 -8.84
C ASN A 196 11.47 8.08 -8.29
N ILE A 197 10.65 7.83 -7.25
CA ILE A 197 9.85 8.89 -6.61
C ILE A 197 10.73 10.09 -6.27
N ASP A 198 10.31 11.27 -6.75
CA ASP A 198 10.96 12.53 -6.40
C ASP A 198 10.61 12.94 -4.97
N LEU A 199 11.61 12.79 -4.10
CA LEU A 199 11.50 13.13 -2.70
C LEU A 199 11.44 14.65 -2.44
N ALA A 200 11.82 15.50 -3.40
CA ALA A 200 11.70 16.95 -3.25
C ALA A 200 10.24 17.42 -3.31
N THR A 201 9.40 16.68 -4.04
CA THR A 201 7.96 16.97 -4.18
C THR A 201 7.10 16.06 -3.32
N LEU A 202 7.67 15.38 -2.32
CA LEU A 202 6.97 14.41 -1.46
C LEU A 202 5.69 14.97 -0.82
N GLY A 203 5.71 16.23 -0.40
CA GLY A 203 4.55 16.88 0.21
C GLY A 203 3.50 17.39 -0.77
N ASN A 204 3.77 17.39 -2.08
CA ASN A 204 2.87 17.99 -3.07
C ASN A 204 1.70 17.06 -3.41
N VAL A 205 0.50 17.62 -3.56
CA VAL A 205 -0.71 16.88 -3.95
C VAL A 205 -0.72 16.73 -5.48
N PRO A 206 -0.76 15.51 -6.03
CA PRO A 206 -0.89 15.31 -7.48
C PRO A 206 -2.17 15.97 -8.03
N GLY A 207 -2.06 16.65 -9.18
CA GLY A 207 -3.17 17.34 -9.83
C GLY A 207 -3.60 18.65 -9.17
N ASN A 208 -2.91 19.11 -8.12
CA ASN A 208 -3.14 20.41 -7.49
C ASN A 208 -1.85 21.23 -7.53
N GLU A 209 -1.74 22.14 -8.51
CA GLU A 209 -0.53 22.95 -8.71
C GLU A 209 -0.22 23.79 -7.46
N GLY A 210 0.92 23.48 -6.83
CA GLY A 210 1.37 24.15 -5.59
C GLY A 210 0.67 23.71 -4.31
N GLY A 211 -0.34 22.83 -4.41
CA GLY A 211 -1.02 22.23 -3.25
C GLY A 211 -0.10 21.26 -2.51
N LYS A 212 -0.10 21.32 -1.17
CA LYS A 212 0.61 20.37 -0.30
C LYS A 212 -0.35 19.64 0.61
N PHE A 213 -0.03 18.40 0.95
CA PHE A 213 -0.74 17.66 1.98
C PHE A 213 -0.59 18.37 3.32
N GLU A 214 -1.68 18.43 4.08
CA GLU A 214 -1.66 18.89 5.46
C GLU A 214 -1.21 17.71 6.33
N VAL A 215 -0.18 17.94 7.17
CA VAL A 215 0.31 16.92 8.12
C VAL A 215 0.08 17.42 9.53
N PHE A 216 -0.60 16.61 10.31
CA PHE A 216 -0.75 16.76 11.74
C PHE A 216 0.02 15.64 12.44
N VAL A 217 0.84 16.00 13.43
CA VAL A 217 1.44 15.04 14.37
C VAL A 217 1.18 15.56 15.78
N GLY A 218 0.73 14.68 16.65
CA GLY A 218 0.41 15.03 18.03
C GLY A 218 0.49 13.83 18.96
N VAL A 219 0.21 14.07 20.24
CA VAL A 219 0.13 13.03 21.26
C VAL A 219 -1.26 13.11 21.89
N VAL A 220 -1.92 11.97 22.01
CA VAL A 220 -3.20 11.83 22.72
C VAL A 220 -3.05 10.89 23.90
N GLU A 221 -3.90 11.06 24.90
CA GLU A 221 -3.97 10.16 26.04
C GLU A 221 -5.07 9.11 25.81
N ARG A 222 -4.69 7.85 25.94
CA ARG A 222 -5.59 6.69 25.78
C ARG A 222 -5.31 5.71 26.91
N GLY A 223 -6.28 5.52 27.81
CA GLY A 223 -6.14 4.62 28.96
C GLY A 223 -4.97 4.97 29.89
N GLY A 224 -4.67 6.26 30.08
CA GLY A 224 -3.54 6.73 30.88
C GLY A 224 -2.17 6.67 30.18
N LEU A 225 -2.11 6.17 28.94
CA LEU A 225 -0.88 6.14 28.14
C LEU A 225 -0.87 7.27 27.11
N LYS A 226 0.29 7.93 26.99
CA LYS A 226 0.56 8.93 25.95
C LYS A 226 0.97 8.23 24.67
N VAL A 227 0.18 8.38 23.62
CA VAL A 227 0.39 7.74 22.32
C VAL A 227 0.47 8.76 21.21
N GLN A 228 1.41 8.55 20.28
CA GLN A 228 1.59 9.41 19.11
C GLN A 228 0.49 9.14 18.08
N VAL A 229 0.00 10.21 17.47
CA VAL A 229 -1.00 10.19 16.40
C VAL A 229 -0.51 11.02 15.21
N ILE A 230 -0.99 10.65 14.02
CA ILE A 230 -0.68 11.33 12.78
C ILE A 230 -1.93 11.39 11.92
N GLU A 231 -2.13 12.51 11.24
CA GLU A 231 -3.06 12.61 10.14
C GLU A 231 -2.37 13.30 8.97
N VAL A 232 -2.45 12.71 7.78
CA VAL A 232 -2.05 13.37 6.54
C VAL A 232 -3.25 13.40 5.61
N LYS A 233 -3.64 14.59 5.16
CA LYS A 233 -4.83 14.77 4.32
C LYS A 233 -4.59 15.68 3.13
N ASP A 234 -5.34 15.43 2.06
CA ASP A 234 -5.49 16.36 0.95
C ASP A 234 -6.43 17.51 1.37
N PRO A 235 -5.94 18.75 1.51
CA PRO A 235 -6.78 19.87 1.93
C PRO A 235 -7.72 20.37 0.83
N LYS A 236 -7.44 20.07 -0.45
CA LYS A 236 -8.17 20.59 -1.60
C LYS A 236 -8.31 19.50 -2.68
N PRO A 237 -9.23 18.53 -2.48
CA PRO A 237 -9.47 17.46 -3.43
C PRO A 237 -9.90 17.99 -4.79
N VAL A 238 -9.28 17.46 -5.84
CA VAL A 238 -9.69 17.71 -7.23
C VAL A 238 -11.10 17.15 -7.49
N ASN A 239 -11.45 16.04 -6.83
CA ASN A 239 -12.80 15.47 -6.88
C ASN A 239 -13.79 16.32 -6.05
N PRO A 240 -14.73 17.06 -6.67
CA PRO A 240 -15.65 17.92 -5.95
C PRO A 240 -16.65 17.15 -5.08
N SER A 241 -16.77 15.84 -5.28
CA SER A 241 -17.61 14.97 -4.44
C SER A 241 -16.97 14.70 -3.07
N ARG A 242 -15.66 14.95 -2.90
CA ARG A 242 -14.94 14.77 -1.63
C ARG A 242 -14.99 16.02 -0.77
N LYS A 243 -15.96 16.07 0.15
CA LYS A 243 -16.20 17.22 1.04
C LYS A 243 -16.09 16.81 2.50
N GLU A 244 -15.54 17.70 3.33
CA GLU A 244 -15.41 17.44 4.77
C GLU A 244 -16.76 17.26 5.46
N SER A 245 -17.81 17.90 4.93
CA SER A 245 -19.20 17.79 5.38
C SER A 245 -19.85 16.43 5.11
N ASN A 246 -19.21 15.54 4.34
CA ASN A 246 -19.77 14.23 4.05
C ASN A 246 -19.77 13.33 5.29
N GLU A 247 -20.90 12.68 5.59
CA GLU A 247 -21.01 11.74 6.70
C GLU A 247 -20.15 10.48 6.49
N ALA A 248 -20.16 9.96 5.26
CA ALA A 248 -19.40 8.77 4.90
C ALA A 248 -17.90 9.09 4.82
N LYS A 249 -17.08 8.44 5.66
CA LYS A 249 -15.62 8.63 5.73
C LYS A 249 -14.92 8.45 4.38
N ASN A 250 -15.35 7.46 3.59
CA ASN A 250 -14.79 7.19 2.26
C ASN A 250 -15.17 8.23 1.20
N ARG A 251 -16.07 9.17 1.51
CA ARG A 251 -16.40 10.34 0.69
C ARG A 251 -15.80 11.63 1.21
N LYS A 252 -15.04 11.62 2.31
CA LYS A 252 -14.30 12.80 2.78
C LYS A 252 -13.06 13.05 1.90
N PRO A 253 -12.36 14.20 2.04
CA PRO A 253 -11.03 14.38 1.46
C PRO A 253 -10.13 13.19 1.75
N LEU A 254 -9.26 12.82 0.83
CA LEU A 254 -8.40 11.65 1.03
C LEU A 254 -7.43 11.92 2.18
N HIS A 255 -7.39 10.99 3.14
CA HIS A 255 -6.50 11.11 4.28
C HIS A 255 -6.15 9.73 4.84
N PHE A 256 -5.03 9.66 5.56
CA PHE A 256 -4.75 8.55 6.46
C PHE A 256 -4.47 9.01 7.87
N GLY A 257 -4.69 8.07 8.78
CA GLY A 257 -4.53 8.27 10.20
C GLY A 257 -5.63 9.11 10.84
N SER A 258 -5.37 9.57 12.05
CA SER A 258 -6.35 10.28 12.88
C SER A 258 -5.63 11.23 13.81
N ARG A 259 -6.27 12.36 14.14
CA ARG A 259 -5.79 13.27 15.19
C ARG A 259 -6.17 12.82 16.59
N LEU A 260 -7.13 11.91 16.70
CA LEU A 260 -7.76 11.53 17.97
C LEU A 260 -7.37 10.13 18.40
N ASP A 261 -7.09 9.24 17.45
CA ASP A 261 -6.85 7.82 17.70
C ASP A 261 -5.55 7.35 17.05
N VAL A 262 -4.98 6.29 17.61
CA VAL A 262 -3.82 5.62 17.04
C VAL A 262 -4.28 4.82 15.82
N SER A 263 -4.22 5.46 14.67
CA SER A 263 -4.50 4.83 13.39
C SER A 263 -3.57 5.39 12.32
N THR A 264 -3.24 4.54 11.35
CA THR A 264 -2.59 4.91 10.09
C THR A 264 -3.45 4.49 8.89
N SER A 265 -4.68 4.01 9.11
CA SER A 265 -5.59 3.58 8.04
C SER A 265 -5.98 4.73 7.13
N GLY A 266 -6.11 4.44 5.84
CA GLY A 266 -6.61 5.39 4.85
C GLY A 266 -8.13 5.30 4.70
N ASN A 267 -8.79 6.39 4.35
CA ASN A 267 -10.23 6.39 4.07
C ASN A 267 -10.61 5.84 2.68
N TRP A 268 -9.65 5.30 1.92
CA TRP A 268 -9.83 4.63 0.64
C TRP A 268 -9.84 3.10 0.73
N GLU A 269 -9.67 2.55 1.95
CA GLU A 269 -9.69 1.12 2.24
C GLU A 269 -11.12 0.57 2.40
#